data_AF-A0A8J7CQY9-F1
#
_entry.id   AF-A0A8J7CQY9-F1
#
_cell.length_a   1.000
_cell.length_b   1.000
_cell.length_c   1.000
_cell.angle_alpha   90.00
_cell.angle_beta   90.00
_cell.angle_gamma   90.00
#
_symmetry.space_group_name_H-M   'P 1'
#
loop_
_entity.id
_entity.type
_entity.pdbx_description
1 polymer ?
#
loop_
_entity_poly.entity_id
_entity_poly.type
_entity_poly.pdbx_seq_one_letter_code
_entity_poly.pdbx_strand_id
1 'polypeptide(L)'
;MIDFKKLEEGLNKLSGYDLLSLEQEERIAGNTTLELSTSKSFQARLAAKALNMNVHDLKALPLREFNAVCLQVFSFLNEPVPPTT
;
A
#
# COMPACT_ATOMS: atom_id res chain seq x y z
N MET A 1 16.47 -1.98 -3.37
CA MET A 1 15.73 -1.40 -4.50
C MET A 1 14.46 -2.21 -4.70
N ILE A 2 13.32 -1.58 -4.49
CA ILE A 2 12.00 -2.18 -4.69
C ILE A 2 11.76 -2.40 -6.18
N ASP A 3 11.20 -3.57 -6.49
CA ASP A 3 10.73 -3.93 -7.81
C ASP A 3 9.27 -3.46 -7.97
N PHE A 4 9.09 -2.34 -8.68
CA PHE A 4 7.78 -1.71 -8.86
C PHE A 4 6.81 -2.55 -9.69
N LYS A 5 7.33 -3.40 -10.59
CA LYS A 5 6.49 -4.32 -11.36
C LYS A 5 5.89 -5.39 -10.44
N LYS A 6 6.71 -5.96 -9.55
CA LYS A 6 6.23 -6.92 -8.53
C LYS A 6 5.26 -6.28 -7.55
N LEU A 7 5.47 -5.01 -7.19
CA LEU A 7 4.55 -4.27 -6.34
C LEU A 7 3.16 -4.18 -7.01
N GLU A 8 3.11 -3.76 -8.27
CA GLU A 8 1.86 -3.65 -9.04
C GLU A 8 1.17 -5.02 -9.21
N GLU A 9 1.91 -6.06 -9.60
CA GLU A 9 1.38 -7.42 -9.71
C GLU A 9 0.85 -7.95 -8.36
N GLY A 10 1.50 -7.60 -7.25
CA GLY A 10 1.08 -7.95 -5.90
C GLY A 10 -0.19 -7.21 -5.47
N LEU A 11 -0.27 -5.91 -5.74
CA LEU A 11 -1.45 -5.09 -5.45
C LEU A 11 -2.69 -5.60 -6.20
N ASN A 12 -2.54 -5.98 -7.47
CA ASN A 12 -3.61 -6.58 -8.27
C ASN A 12 -4.11 -7.93 -7.73
N LYS A 13 -3.34 -8.61 -6.88
CA LYS A 13 -3.73 -9.89 -6.25
C LYS A 13 -4.41 -9.71 -4.90
N LEU A 14 -4.34 -8.52 -4.31
CA LEU A 14 -5.02 -8.24 -3.05
C LEU A 14 -6.52 -8.15 -3.26
N SER A 15 -7.27 -8.64 -2.27
CA SER A 15 -8.73 -8.59 -2.25
C SER A 15 -9.25 -7.42 -1.42
N GLY A 16 -10.56 -7.15 -1.51
CA GLY A 16 -11.21 -6.21 -0.59
C GLY A 16 -11.08 -6.63 0.89
N TYR A 17 -10.97 -7.93 1.20
CA TYR A 17 -10.72 -8.39 2.56
C TYR A 17 -9.33 -8.00 3.07
N ASP A 18 -8.34 -8.05 2.19
CA ASP A 18 -6.98 -7.61 2.50
C ASP A 18 -6.92 -6.11 2.78
N LEU A 19 -7.66 -5.32 2.00
CA LEU A 19 -7.80 -3.88 2.22
C LEU A 19 -8.43 -3.58 3.59
N LEU A 20 -9.63 -4.12 3.83
CA LEU A 20 -10.42 -3.84 5.03
C LEU A 20 -9.74 -4.33 6.33
N SER A 21 -9.05 -5.47 6.28
CA SER A 21 -8.28 -5.96 7.43
C SER A 21 -7.13 -5.02 7.79
N LEU A 22 -6.40 -4.51 6.79
CA LEU A 22 -5.33 -3.53 7.02
C LEU A 22 -5.87 -2.17 7.49
N GLU A 23 -7.04 -1.75 7.02
CA GLU A 23 -7.70 -0.54 7.54
C GLU A 23 -8.02 -0.70 9.02
N GLN A 24 -8.61 -1.83 9.40
CA GLN A 24 -8.90 -2.15 10.80
C GLN A 24 -7.64 -2.14 11.65
N GLU A 25 -6.54 -2.74 11.18
CA GLU A 25 -5.25 -2.70 11.87
C GLU A 25 -4.73 -1.27 12.08
N GLU A 26 -4.84 -0.40 11.06
CA GLU A 26 -4.43 1.00 11.17
C GLU A 26 -5.29 1.76 12.17
N ARG A 27 -6.61 1.52 12.20
CA ARG A 27 -7.51 2.13 13.20
C ARG A 27 -7.18 1.67 14.62
N ILE A 28 -6.94 0.38 14.82
CA ILE A 28 -6.52 -0.18 16.12
C ILE A 28 -5.18 0.43 16.56
N ALA A 29 -4.26 0.65 15.61
CA ALA A 29 -2.97 1.29 15.86
C ALA A 29 -3.06 2.82 16.08
N GLY A 30 -4.27 3.39 16.11
CA GLY A 30 -4.50 4.81 16.39
C GLY A 30 -4.35 5.73 15.18
N ASN A 31 -4.35 5.21 13.95
CA ASN A 31 -4.33 6.06 12.75
C ASN A 31 -5.68 6.79 12.58
N THR A 32 -5.63 8.11 12.75
CA THR A 32 -6.80 9.00 12.64
C THR A 32 -6.94 9.68 11.28
N THR A 33 -6.10 9.35 10.30
CA THR A 33 -6.23 9.89 8.93
C THR A 33 -7.63 9.60 8.40
N LEU A 34 -8.33 10.64 7.91
CA LEU A 34 -9.71 10.49 7.42
C LEU A 34 -9.76 9.56 6.22
N GLU A 35 -8.99 9.91 5.19
CA GLU A 35 -8.89 9.16 3.94
C GLU A 35 -7.63 8.28 3.97
N LEU A 36 -7.78 7.00 4.33
CA LEU A 36 -6.65 6.09 4.52
C LEU A 36 -5.84 5.87 3.25
N SER A 37 -6.42 6.04 2.06
CA SER A 37 -5.65 5.99 0.82
C SER A 37 -4.53 7.03 0.76
N THR A 38 -4.60 8.13 1.52
CA THR A 38 -3.53 9.14 1.65
C THR A 38 -2.53 8.88 2.79
N SER A 39 -2.81 7.92 3.67
CA SER A 39 -1.94 7.57 4.80
C SER A 39 -0.72 6.80 4.33
N LYS A 40 0.48 7.37 4.54
CA LYS A 40 1.75 6.67 4.24
C LYS A 40 1.93 5.40 5.06
N SER A 41 1.38 5.31 6.28
CA SER A 41 1.45 4.09 7.08
C SER A 41 0.58 2.97 6.49
N PHE A 42 -0.61 3.32 6.00
CA PHE A 42 -1.52 2.38 5.35
C PHE A 42 -0.95 1.93 3.99
N GLN A 43 -0.50 2.88 3.17
CA GLN A 43 0.18 2.60 1.90
C GLN A 43 1.37 1.66 2.09
N ALA A 44 2.17 1.87 3.14
CA ALA A 44 3.30 1.01 3.49
C ALA A 44 2.88 -0.42 3.85
N ARG A 45 1.76 -0.60 4.59
CA ARG A 45 1.23 -1.93 4.90
C ARG A 45 0.72 -2.66 3.67
N LEU A 46 0.00 -1.96 2.80
CA LEU A 46 -0.47 -2.52 1.52
C LEU A 46 0.70 -2.95 0.64
N ALA A 47 1.71 -2.10 0.47
CA ALA A 47 2.91 -2.44 -0.27
C ALA A 47 3.65 -3.63 0.35
N ALA A 48 3.79 -3.66 1.68
CA ALA A 48 4.46 -4.75 2.37
C ALA A 48 3.74 -6.09 2.16
N LYS A 49 2.40 -6.08 2.24
CA LYS A 49 1.57 -7.26 1.97
C LYS A 49 1.64 -7.70 0.51
N ALA A 50 1.56 -6.76 -0.44
CA ALA A 50 1.69 -7.03 -1.88
C ALA A 50 3.04 -7.64 -2.26
N LEU A 51 4.12 -7.19 -1.62
CA LEU A 51 5.49 -7.67 -1.84
C LEU A 51 5.85 -8.89 -0.97
N ASN A 52 4.95 -9.35 -0.10
CA ASN A 52 5.21 -10.38 0.90
C ASN A 52 6.49 -10.10 1.73
N MET A 53 6.61 -8.87 2.22
CA MET A 53 7.74 -8.41 3.02
C MET A 53 7.29 -7.84 4.37
N ASN A 54 8.22 -7.73 5.31
CA ASN A 54 7.94 -7.11 6.60
C ASN A 54 7.75 -5.59 6.42
N VAL A 55 6.70 -5.02 7.03
CA VAL A 55 6.42 -3.58 6.98
C VAL A 55 7.53 -2.74 7.60
N HIS A 56 8.25 -3.26 8.60
CA HIS A 56 9.40 -2.57 9.20
C HIS A 56 10.54 -2.42 8.21
N ASP A 57 10.84 -3.46 7.41
CA ASP A 57 11.87 -3.39 6.38
C ASP A 57 11.50 -2.37 5.29
N LEU A 58 10.22 -2.33 4.91
CA LEU A 58 9.71 -1.35 3.96
C LEU A 58 9.81 0.09 4.52
N LYS A 59 9.49 0.29 5.79
CA LYS A 59 9.62 1.60 6.48
C LYS A 59 11.08 2.01 6.73
N ALA A 60 12.02 1.07 6.71
CA ALA A 60 13.45 1.32 6.85
C ALA A 60 14.15 1.69 5.53
N LEU A 61 13.44 1.66 4.40
CA LEU A 61 13.99 2.08 3.11
C LEU A 61 14.47 3.54 3.13
N PRO A 62 15.45 3.91 2.28
CA PRO A 62 15.80 5.31 2.06
C PRO A 62 14.58 6.15 1.72
N LEU A 63 14.49 7.37 2.28
CA LEU A 63 13.30 8.22 2.21
C LEU A 63 12.72 8.36 0.79
N ARG A 64 13.58 8.55 -0.22
CA ARG A 64 13.12 8.68 -1.62
C ARG A 64 12.47 7.41 -2.14
N GLU A 65 13.03 6.25 -1.80
CA GLU A 65 12.52 4.94 -2.21
C GLU A 65 11.20 4.64 -1.49
N PHE A 66 11.16 4.82 -0.16
CA PHE A 66 9.92 4.68 0.63
C PHE A 66 8.80 5.56 0.07
N ASN A 67 9.10 6.83 -0.20
CA ASN A 67 8.10 7.76 -0.72
C ASN A 67 7.60 7.36 -2.12
N ALA A 68 8.47 6.83 -2.98
CA ALA A 68 8.08 6.34 -4.30
C ALA A 68 7.14 5.12 -4.21
N VAL A 69 7.41 4.19 -3.28
CA VAL A 69 6.51 3.05 -3.01
C VAL A 69 5.14 3.53 -2.55
N CYS A 70 5.10 4.44 -1.57
CA CYS A 70 3.85 5.02 -1.07
C CYS A 70 3.05 5.73 -2.18
N LEU A 71 3.73 6.47 -3.07
CA LEU A 71 3.08 7.13 -4.21
C LEU A 71 2.51 6.12 -5.21
N GLN A 72 3.20 5.02 -5.49
CA GLN A 72 2.68 3.98 -6.38
C GLN A 72 1.41 3.34 -5.82
N VAL A 73 1.37 3.04 -4.52
CA VAL A 73 0.15 2.52 -3.87
C VAL A 73 -0.97 3.55 -3.89
N PHE A 74 -0.66 4.82 -3.63
CA PHE A 74 -1.63 5.90 -3.74
C PHE A 74 -2.25 5.97 -5.14
N SER A 75 -1.42 5.97 -6.19
CA SER A 75 -1.90 5.96 -7.58
C SER A 75 -2.78 4.75 -7.85
N PHE A 76 -2.34 3.54 -7.48
CA PHE A 76 -3.12 2.31 -7.68
C PHE A 76 -4.53 2.37 -7.04
N LEU A 77 -4.65 2.92 -5.83
CA LEU A 77 -5.95 3.02 -5.14
C LEU A 77 -6.89 4.07 -5.75
N ASN A 78 -6.34 5.05 -6.48
CA ASN A 78 -7.09 6.19 -7.00
C ASN A 78 -7.22 6.19 -8.52
N GLU A 79 -6.49 5.30 -9.21
CA GLU A 79 -6.63 5.12 -10.63
C GLU A 79 -8.03 4.55 -10.94
N PRO A 80 -8.76 5.15 -11.90
CA PRO A 80 -10.04 4.60 -12.31
C PRO A 80 -9.81 3.21 -12.88
N VAL A 81 -10.62 2.25 -12.45
CA VAL A 81 -10.60 0.89 -13.01
C VAL A 81 -10.86 1.02 -14.52
N PRO A 82 -9.95 0.55 -15.39
CA PRO A 82 -10.15 0.60 -16.83
C PRO A 82 -11.46 -0.12 -17.18
N PRO A 83 -12.28 0.41 -18.10
CA PRO A 83 -13.47 -0.29 -18.53
C PRO A 83 -13.07 -1.67 -19.08
N THR A 84 -13.68 -2.74 -18.55
CA THR A 84 -13.54 -4.09 -19.09
C THR A 84 -14.02 -4.10 -20.53
N THR A 85 -13.11 -4.36 -21.47
CA THR A 85 -13.42 -4.70 -22.87
C THR A 85 -14.20 -5.99 -22.97
#